data_AF-A0A7C6LV68-F1
#
_entry.id   AF-A0A7C6LV68-F1
#
_cell.length_a   1.000
_cell.length_b   1.000
_cell.length_c   1.000
_cell.angle_alpha   90.00
_cell.angle_beta   90.00
_cell.angle_gamma   90.00
#
_symmetry.space_group_name_H-M   'P 1'
#
loop_
_entity.id
_entity.type
_entity.pdbx_description
1 polymer ?
#
loop_
_entity_poly.entity_id
_entity_poly.type
_entity_poly.pdbx_seq_one_letter_code
_entity_poly.pdbx_strand_id
1 'polypeptide(L)'
;MRVVGAVAVAVAMTVSGCGGGTSGENAKASQAIADSMLESNDGTFDVTEQEAKCVGDGFVDKIGVDKLKEYGFLTEDADQASSVEDVDMSKDDAEKSADVMLGCFDFKKMMVDSMTEDMEGGEASVKCVNDAVSDDAISGMLVALLSGDEDGAESALMTEELMSCLLEAALDSE
;
A
#
# COMPACT_ATOMS: atom_id res chain seq x y z
N MET A 1 29.22 66.26 0.88
CA MET A 1 28.48 65.42 -0.09
C MET A 1 28.99 63.99 0.08
N ARG A 2 28.22 63.13 0.80
CA ARG A 2 28.27 61.65 0.89
C ARG A 2 29.63 61.06 1.40
N VAL A 3 29.74 60.02 2.24
CA VAL A 3 29.13 58.68 2.36
C VAL A 3 29.42 58.22 3.82
N VAL A 4 28.47 57.97 4.73
CA VAL A 4 27.63 56.77 5.00
C VAL A 4 28.37 55.41 5.06
N GLY A 5 28.28 54.74 6.22
CA GLY A 5 28.36 53.26 6.39
C GLY A 5 29.72 52.71 6.84
N ALA A 6 29.84 51.74 7.75
CA ALA A 6 28.87 50.78 8.27
C ALA A 6 29.28 50.29 9.68
N VAL A 7 28.30 50.19 10.58
CA VAL A 7 28.39 49.50 11.87
C VAL A 7 28.32 48.00 11.59
N ALA A 8 29.36 47.26 11.93
CA ALA A 8 29.40 45.81 11.87
C ALA A 8 28.55 45.24 13.01
N VAL A 9 27.27 44.98 12.75
CA VAL A 9 26.42 44.15 13.61
C VAL A 9 26.74 42.70 13.27
N ALA A 10 27.50 42.03 14.14
CA ALA A 10 27.65 40.59 14.12
C ALA A 10 26.31 39.96 14.54
N VAL A 11 25.45 39.70 13.57
CA VAL A 11 24.26 38.87 13.74
C VAL A 11 24.74 37.43 13.90
N ALA A 12 24.84 36.98 15.15
CA ALA A 12 24.92 35.56 15.46
C ALA A 12 23.57 34.93 15.08
N MET A 13 23.45 34.48 13.83
CA MET A 13 22.34 33.63 13.42
C MET A 13 22.57 32.26 14.05
N THR A 14 21.97 32.03 15.21
CA THR A 14 21.67 30.68 15.69
C THR A 14 20.59 30.10 14.78
N VAL A 15 21.00 29.57 13.63
CA VAL A 15 20.16 28.67 12.82
C VAL A 15 20.22 27.30 13.48
N SER A 16 19.44 27.13 14.54
CA SER A 16 18.98 25.83 14.98
C SER A 16 17.61 25.62 14.32
N GLY A 17 17.57 24.79 13.27
CA GLY A 17 16.31 24.37 12.67
C GLY A 17 16.34 24.19 11.17
N CYS A 18 17.06 23.19 10.68
CA CYS A 18 16.76 22.60 9.37
C CYS A 18 17.32 21.17 9.32
N GLY A 19 16.43 20.17 9.25
CA GLY A 19 16.79 18.81 8.81
C GLY A 19 16.62 17.65 9.80
N GLY A 20 15.92 17.81 10.93
CA GLY A 20 15.80 16.74 11.93
C GLY A 20 14.39 16.18 12.19
N GLY A 21 13.33 16.89 11.79
CA GLY A 21 11.94 16.47 12.08
C GLY A 21 11.40 15.47 11.07
N THR A 22 11.50 15.78 9.78
CA THR A 22 10.89 14.99 8.70
C THR A 22 11.51 13.60 8.55
N SER A 23 12.84 13.45 8.70
CA SER A 23 13.47 12.14 8.57
C SER A 23 13.15 11.19 9.72
N GLY A 24 12.96 11.72 10.93
CA GLY A 24 12.56 10.91 12.09
C GLY A 24 11.08 10.52 12.03
N GLU A 25 10.23 11.47 11.65
CA GLU A 25 8.79 11.22 11.52
C GLU A 25 8.47 10.28 10.35
N ASN A 26 9.13 10.42 9.20
CA ASN A 26 8.96 9.51 8.06
C ASN A 26 9.38 8.08 8.41
N ALA A 27 10.50 7.90 9.12
CA ALA A 27 10.94 6.58 9.56
C ALA A 27 9.96 5.97 10.57
N LYS A 28 9.43 6.79 11.48
CA LYS A 28 8.41 6.37 12.45
C LYS A 28 7.11 5.95 11.74
N ALA A 29 6.63 6.76 10.80
CA ALA A 29 5.44 6.49 10.00
C ALA A 29 5.56 5.21 9.17
N SER A 30 6.68 5.02 8.49
CA SER A 30 6.95 3.80 7.70
C SER A 30 6.92 2.57 8.60
N GLN A 31 7.58 2.65 9.75
CA GLN A 31 7.62 1.56 10.70
C GLN A 31 6.24 1.26 11.30
N ALA A 32 5.44 2.28 11.63
CA ALA A 32 4.08 2.09 12.14
C ALA A 32 3.16 1.37 11.13
N ILE A 33 3.27 1.68 9.84
CA ILE A 33 2.51 1.01 8.77
C ILE A 33 2.97 -0.45 8.63
N ALA A 34 4.29 -0.67 8.61
CA ALA A 34 4.86 -2.01 8.52
C ALA A 34 4.46 -2.90 9.71
N ASP A 35 4.58 -2.36 10.93
CA ASP A 35 4.20 -3.05 12.17
C ASP A 35 2.69 -3.38 12.14
N SER A 36 1.85 -2.46 11.67
CA SER A 36 0.42 -2.72 11.52
C SER A 36 0.10 -3.85 10.58
N MET A 37 0.82 -3.93 9.46
CA MET A 37 0.58 -4.98 8.48
C MET A 37 0.99 -6.36 9.01
N LEU A 38 2.06 -6.41 9.83
CA LEU A 38 2.50 -7.64 10.50
C LEU A 38 1.56 -8.05 11.64
N GLU A 39 1.01 -7.10 12.39
CA GLU A 39 0.02 -7.38 13.44
C GLU A 39 -1.33 -7.82 12.87
N SER A 40 -1.71 -7.29 11.71
CA SER A 40 -2.91 -7.70 10.97
C SER A 40 -2.74 -8.99 10.18
N ASN A 41 -1.53 -9.56 10.11
CA ASN A 41 -1.31 -10.84 9.45
C ASN A 41 -1.92 -11.97 10.29
N ASP A 42 -3.08 -12.44 9.87
CA ASP A 42 -3.86 -13.54 10.46
C ASP A 42 -3.42 -14.93 9.96
N GLY A 43 -2.37 -14.98 9.12
CA GLY A 43 -1.85 -16.21 8.50
C GLY A 43 -2.56 -16.60 7.21
N THR A 44 -3.51 -15.79 6.73
CA THR A 44 -4.18 -16.00 5.43
C THR A 44 -3.27 -15.61 4.26
N PHE A 45 -2.39 -14.62 4.47
CA PHE A 45 -1.36 -14.23 3.52
C PHE A 45 -0.03 -14.10 4.27
N ASP A 46 0.99 -14.88 3.89
CA ASP A 46 2.31 -14.83 4.51
C ASP A 46 3.03 -13.52 4.15
N VAL A 47 2.76 -12.46 4.92
CA VAL A 47 3.46 -11.17 4.79
C VAL A 47 4.74 -11.22 5.62
N THR A 48 5.88 -11.07 4.96
CA THR A 48 7.19 -11.00 5.61
C THR A 48 7.48 -9.59 6.14
N GLU A 49 8.38 -9.50 7.13
CA GLU A 49 8.88 -8.21 7.64
C GLU A 49 9.47 -7.32 6.53
N GLN A 50 10.07 -7.92 5.50
CA GLN A 50 10.66 -7.19 4.38
C GLN A 50 9.59 -6.55 3.49
N GLU A 51 8.49 -7.27 3.23
CA GLU A 51 7.41 -6.76 2.39
C GLU A 51 6.59 -5.71 3.14
N ALA A 52 6.28 -5.94 4.42
CA ALA A 52 5.64 -4.94 5.28
C ALA A 52 6.46 -3.65 5.35
N LYS A 53 7.79 -3.76 5.48
CA LYS A 53 8.70 -2.62 5.42
C LYS A 53 8.71 -1.94 4.05
N CYS A 54 8.71 -2.72 2.97
CA CYS A 54 8.65 -2.18 1.61
C CYS A 54 7.39 -1.32 1.42
N VAL A 55 6.24 -1.80 1.90
CA VAL A 55 4.97 -1.04 1.86
C VAL A 55 5.05 0.22 2.70
N GLY A 56 5.49 0.12 3.96
CA GLY A 56 5.63 1.28 4.84
C GLY A 56 6.54 2.37 4.26
N ASP A 57 7.71 1.96 3.73
CA ASP A 57 8.65 2.89 3.10
C ASP A 57 8.06 3.50 1.82
N GLY A 58 7.38 2.69 1.00
CA GLY A 58 6.77 3.15 -0.24
C GLY A 58 5.57 4.08 -0.03
N PHE A 59 4.71 3.81 0.96
CA PHE A 59 3.58 4.68 1.30
C PHE A 59 4.08 6.05 1.75
N VAL A 60 5.07 6.09 2.64
CA VAL A 60 5.65 7.37 3.09
C VAL A 60 6.38 8.10 1.95
N ASP A 61 7.08 7.39 1.05
CA ASP A 61 7.76 8.01 -0.11
C ASP A 61 6.78 8.59 -1.14
N LYS A 62 5.72 7.85 -1.47
CA LYS A 62 4.80 8.21 -2.56
C LYS A 62 3.63 9.09 -2.15
N ILE A 63 3.11 8.87 -0.95
CA ILE A 63 1.89 9.52 -0.46
C ILE A 63 2.25 10.65 0.51
N GLY A 64 3.22 10.38 1.40
CA GLY A 64 3.68 11.31 2.42
C GLY A 64 2.88 11.20 3.73
N VAL A 65 3.56 11.48 4.85
CA VAL A 65 3.02 11.31 6.20
C VAL A 65 1.73 12.10 6.44
N ASP A 66 1.66 13.35 5.98
CA ASP A 66 0.49 14.22 6.20
C ASP A 66 -0.78 13.62 5.60
N LYS A 67 -0.70 13.09 4.37
CA LYS A 67 -1.83 12.45 3.70
C LYS A 67 -2.17 11.10 4.33
N LEU A 68 -1.18 10.33 4.76
CA LEU A 68 -1.42 9.06 5.45
C LEU A 68 -2.15 9.27 6.79
N LYS A 69 -1.93 10.39 7.47
CA LYS A 69 -2.74 10.81 8.62
C LYS A 69 -4.16 11.19 8.21
N GLU A 70 -4.30 11.97 7.14
CA GLU A 70 -5.61 12.38 6.60
C GLU A 70 -6.48 11.17 6.22
N TYR A 71 -5.88 10.15 5.60
CA TYR A 71 -6.53 8.90 5.20
C TYR A 71 -6.69 7.90 6.35
N GLY A 72 -6.26 8.23 7.57
CA GLY A 72 -6.45 7.39 8.74
C GLY A 72 -5.51 6.18 8.85
N PHE A 73 -4.45 6.09 8.03
CA PHE A 73 -3.40 5.07 8.19
C PHE A 73 -2.51 5.35 9.41
N LEU A 74 -2.42 6.61 9.82
CA LEU A 74 -1.59 7.08 10.92
C LEU A 74 -2.39 8.00 11.84
N THR A 75 -2.04 8.02 13.12
CA THR A 75 -2.49 9.05 14.06
C THR A 75 -1.77 10.38 13.82
N GLU A 76 -2.25 11.47 14.42
CA GLU A 76 -1.60 12.79 14.39
C GLU A 76 -0.11 12.74 14.77
N ASP A 77 0.26 11.80 15.66
CA ASP A 77 1.62 11.59 16.16
C ASP A 77 2.47 10.63 15.29
N ALA A 78 1.98 10.25 14.10
CA ALA A 78 2.59 9.27 13.20
C ALA A 78 2.79 7.88 13.83
N ASP A 79 1.88 7.51 14.73
CA ASP A 79 1.74 6.14 15.24
C ASP A 79 0.67 5.39 14.43
N GLN A 80 0.65 4.06 14.57
CA GLN A 80 -0.35 3.20 13.94
C GLN A 80 -1.78 3.60 14.36
N ALA A 81 -2.68 3.71 13.38
CA ALA A 81 -4.10 3.88 13.64
C ALA A 81 -4.72 2.57 14.15
N SER A 82 -5.69 2.68 15.08
CA SER A 82 -6.34 1.50 15.67
C SER A 82 -7.24 0.73 14.68
N SER A 83 -7.60 1.36 13.57
CA SER A 83 -8.39 0.78 12.49
C SER A 83 -8.19 1.62 11.24
N VAL A 84 -8.02 0.95 10.10
CA VAL A 84 -8.04 1.55 8.77
C VAL A 84 -9.34 1.10 8.13
N GLU A 85 -10.43 1.75 8.52
CA GLU A 85 -11.77 1.52 7.96
C GLU A 85 -12.11 2.65 6.99
N ASP A 86 -12.80 2.32 5.91
CA ASP A 86 -13.31 3.29 4.92
C ASP A 86 -12.22 4.18 4.30
N VAL A 87 -11.19 3.55 3.73
CA VAL A 87 -10.13 4.26 3.01
C VAL A 87 -10.71 4.92 1.75
N ASP A 88 -10.75 6.25 1.74
CA ASP A 88 -11.16 7.08 0.61
C ASP A 88 -9.99 7.96 0.14
N MET A 89 -9.00 7.32 -0.50
CA MET A 89 -7.87 8.05 -1.08
C MET A 89 -8.29 8.76 -2.35
N SER A 90 -7.60 9.86 -2.66
CA SER A 90 -7.73 10.43 -4.01
C SER A 90 -7.24 9.40 -5.04
N LYS A 91 -7.85 9.39 -6.23
CA LYS A 91 -7.49 8.44 -7.29
C LYS A 91 -5.98 8.41 -7.58
N ASP A 92 -5.34 9.57 -7.65
CA ASP A 92 -3.89 9.69 -7.89
C ASP A 92 -3.05 9.07 -6.76
N ASP A 93 -3.53 9.11 -5.53
CA ASP A 93 -2.82 8.53 -4.38
C ASP A 93 -3.16 7.03 -4.24
N ALA A 94 -4.37 6.60 -4.58
CA ALA A 94 -4.73 5.19 -4.68
C ALA A 94 -3.91 4.47 -5.76
N GLU A 95 -3.71 5.09 -6.94
CA GLU A 95 -2.83 4.59 -8.01
C GLU A 95 -1.40 4.39 -7.51
N LYS A 96 -0.83 5.39 -6.82
CA LYS A 96 0.52 5.26 -6.23
C LYS A 96 0.61 4.20 -5.14
N SER A 97 -0.41 4.08 -4.30
CA SER A 97 -0.46 3.08 -3.23
C SER A 97 -0.58 1.67 -3.81
N ALA A 98 -1.41 1.49 -4.84
CA ALA A 98 -1.52 0.23 -5.57
C ALA A 98 -0.18 -0.15 -6.23
N ASP A 99 0.51 0.81 -6.87
CA ASP A 99 1.85 0.59 -7.44
C ASP A 99 2.87 0.17 -6.38
N VAL A 100 2.84 0.77 -5.19
CA VAL A 100 3.71 0.37 -4.08
C VAL A 100 3.39 -1.06 -3.65
N MET A 101 2.12 -1.38 -3.43
CA MET A 101 1.70 -2.72 -3.03
C MET A 101 2.14 -3.76 -4.07
N LEU A 102 1.86 -3.54 -5.36
CA LEU A 102 2.28 -4.43 -6.45
C LEU A 102 3.80 -4.53 -6.62
N GLY A 103 4.53 -3.48 -6.24
CA GLY A 103 5.99 -3.49 -6.25
C GLY A 103 6.60 -4.24 -5.05
N CYS A 104 5.86 -4.35 -3.94
CA CYS A 104 6.29 -5.00 -2.72
C CYS A 104 5.81 -6.45 -2.61
N PHE A 105 4.68 -6.79 -3.23
CA PHE A 105 4.09 -8.13 -3.20
C PHE A 105 3.93 -8.70 -4.61
N ASP A 106 4.14 -10.01 -4.70
CA ASP A 106 3.70 -10.77 -5.87
C ASP A 106 2.28 -11.30 -5.61
N PHE A 107 1.27 -10.45 -5.84
CA PHE A 107 -0.14 -10.79 -5.60
C PHE A 107 -0.60 -12.02 -6.39
N LYS A 108 -0.06 -12.23 -7.59
CA LYS A 108 -0.36 -13.43 -8.38
C LYS A 108 0.16 -14.67 -7.69
N LYS A 109 1.43 -14.63 -7.26
CA LYS A 109 2.02 -15.72 -6.50
C LYS A 109 1.25 -15.97 -5.19
N MET A 110 0.86 -14.93 -4.46
CA MET A 110 0.07 -15.09 -3.23
C MET A 110 -1.29 -15.73 -3.48
N MET A 111 -2.00 -15.31 -4.53
CA MET A 111 -3.29 -15.91 -4.90
C MET A 111 -3.12 -17.39 -5.30
N VAL A 112 -2.08 -17.71 -6.07
CA VAL A 112 -1.75 -19.09 -6.46
C VAL A 112 -1.37 -19.94 -5.23
N ASP A 113 -0.51 -19.42 -4.36
CA ASP A 113 -0.07 -20.12 -3.16
C ASP A 113 -1.28 -20.42 -2.24
N SER A 114 -2.15 -19.43 -1.99
CA SER A 114 -3.40 -19.62 -1.23
C SER A 114 -4.31 -20.69 -1.85
N MET A 115 -4.58 -20.64 -3.16
CA MET A 115 -5.41 -21.65 -3.82
C MET A 115 -4.81 -23.05 -3.79
N THR A 116 -3.47 -23.15 -3.74
CA THR A 116 -2.76 -24.42 -3.67
C THR A 116 -2.78 -24.99 -2.25
N GLU A 117 -2.68 -24.13 -1.24
CA GLU A 117 -2.73 -24.50 0.18
C GLU A 117 -4.12 -24.97 0.60
N ASP A 118 -5.18 -24.36 0.06
CA ASP A 118 -6.57 -24.76 0.32
C ASP A 118 -7.00 -26.05 -0.43
N MET A 119 -6.16 -26.60 -1.32
CA MET A 119 -6.33 -27.90 -2.02
C MET A 119 -7.70 -28.14 -2.73
N GLU A 120 -8.52 -27.12 -2.95
CA GLU A 120 -9.75 -27.23 -3.75
C GLU A 120 -9.54 -26.91 -5.25
N GLY A 121 -8.38 -26.38 -5.64
CA GLY A 121 -8.01 -26.17 -7.04
C GLY A 121 -7.05 -27.23 -7.56
N GLY A 122 -7.46 -28.05 -8.54
CA GLY A 122 -6.51 -28.85 -9.32
C GLY A 122 -5.46 -27.95 -10.01
N GLU A 123 -4.29 -28.49 -10.38
CA GLU A 123 -3.23 -27.73 -11.07
C GLU A 123 -3.75 -26.99 -12.32
N ALA A 124 -4.78 -27.53 -12.98
CA ALA A 124 -5.46 -26.90 -14.11
C ALA A 124 -6.22 -25.62 -13.71
N SER A 125 -6.94 -25.64 -12.58
CA SER A 125 -7.71 -24.51 -12.04
C SER A 125 -6.81 -23.37 -11.58
N VAL A 126 -5.74 -23.70 -10.85
CA VAL A 126 -4.74 -22.72 -10.39
C VAL A 126 -4.09 -22.01 -11.58
N LYS A 127 -3.74 -22.78 -12.62
CA LYS A 127 -3.16 -22.22 -13.85
C LYS A 127 -4.18 -21.33 -14.59
N CYS A 128 -5.43 -21.77 -14.70
CA CYS A 128 -6.48 -21.00 -15.35
C CYS A 128 -6.65 -19.63 -14.66
N VAL A 129 -6.78 -19.62 -13.32
CA VAL A 129 -6.91 -18.38 -12.55
C VAL A 129 -5.69 -17.48 -12.72
N ASN A 130 -4.47 -18.03 -12.63
CA ASN A 130 -3.25 -17.25 -12.82
C ASN A 130 -3.12 -16.63 -14.22
N ASP A 131 -3.60 -17.33 -15.25
CA ASP A 131 -3.58 -16.83 -16.64
C ASP A 131 -4.72 -15.82 -16.89
N ALA A 132 -5.86 -15.95 -16.18
CA ALA A 132 -7.03 -15.08 -16.32
C ALA A 132 -6.91 -13.76 -15.53
N VAL A 133 -6.20 -13.75 -14.40
CA VAL A 133 -5.98 -12.53 -13.61
C VAL A 133 -4.79 -11.77 -14.19
N SER A 134 -5.08 -10.62 -14.80
CA SER A 134 -4.03 -9.72 -15.31
C SER A 134 -3.48 -8.80 -14.22
N ASP A 135 -2.26 -8.30 -14.40
CA ASP A 135 -1.68 -7.30 -13.47
C ASP A 135 -2.51 -6.00 -13.47
N ASP A 136 -3.10 -5.66 -14.63
CA ASP A 136 -4.01 -4.53 -14.77
C ASP A 136 -5.31 -4.72 -13.97
N ALA A 137 -5.84 -5.95 -13.91
CA ALA A 137 -7.01 -6.27 -13.10
C ALA A 137 -6.71 -6.14 -11.60
N ILE A 138 -5.54 -6.63 -11.15
CA ILE A 138 -5.10 -6.48 -9.75
C ILE A 138 -4.87 -5.01 -9.40
N SER A 139 -4.19 -4.27 -10.28
CA SER A 139 -3.98 -2.82 -10.11
C SER A 139 -5.31 -2.08 -10.03
N GLY A 140 -6.22 -2.33 -10.97
CA GLY A 140 -7.55 -1.73 -10.98
C GLY A 140 -8.36 -2.03 -9.72
N MET A 141 -8.32 -3.27 -9.24
CA MET A 141 -8.94 -3.67 -7.98
C MET A 141 -8.35 -2.90 -6.79
N LEU A 142 -7.02 -2.87 -6.65
CA LEU A 142 -6.35 -2.19 -5.54
C LEU A 142 -6.66 -0.69 -5.54
N VAL A 143 -6.64 -0.04 -6.71
CA VAL A 143 -7.01 1.38 -6.85
C VAL A 143 -8.44 1.62 -6.41
N ALA A 144 -9.37 0.75 -6.83
CA ALA A 144 -10.78 0.87 -6.47
C ALA A 144 -10.98 0.68 -4.95
N LEU A 145 -10.37 -0.34 -4.34
CA LEU A 145 -10.42 -0.56 -2.89
C LEU A 145 -9.85 0.62 -2.09
N LEU A 146 -8.70 1.14 -2.52
CA LEU A 146 -8.04 2.27 -1.85
C LEU A 146 -8.77 3.61 -2.08
N SER A 147 -9.65 3.68 -3.07
CA SER A 147 -10.50 4.85 -3.33
C SER A 147 -11.91 4.69 -2.77
N GLY A 148 -12.19 3.63 -2.01
CA GLY A 148 -13.52 3.32 -1.47
C GLY A 148 -14.56 2.92 -2.53
N ASP A 149 -14.14 2.54 -3.74
CA ASP A 149 -15.01 2.07 -4.83
C ASP A 149 -15.12 0.54 -4.80
N GLU A 150 -15.86 0.01 -3.83
CA GLU A 150 -16.04 -1.44 -3.64
C GLU A 150 -16.66 -2.11 -4.87
N ASP A 151 -17.65 -1.47 -5.50
CA ASP A 151 -18.29 -1.95 -6.73
C ASP A 151 -17.29 -2.03 -7.90
N GLY A 152 -16.41 -1.03 -8.01
CA GLY A 152 -15.33 -1.00 -8.99
C GLY A 152 -14.30 -2.11 -8.74
N ALA A 153 -13.98 -2.40 -7.48
CA ALA A 153 -13.04 -3.46 -7.11
C ALA A 153 -13.55 -4.85 -7.48
N GLU A 154 -14.82 -5.15 -7.17
CA GLU A 154 -15.45 -6.42 -7.55
C GLU A 154 -15.49 -6.57 -9.07
N SER A 155 -15.88 -5.50 -9.78
CA SER A 155 -15.95 -5.48 -11.24
C SER A 155 -14.58 -5.69 -11.91
N ALA A 156 -13.50 -5.22 -11.29
CA ALA A 156 -12.14 -5.34 -11.82
C ALA A 156 -11.63 -6.79 -11.80
N LEU A 157 -12.02 -7.58 -10.80
CA LEU A 157 -11.65 -8.99 -10.71
C LEU A 157 -12.63 -9.94 -11.42
N MET A 158 -13.91 -9.55 -11.55
CA MET A 158 -14.95 -10.37 -12.18
C MET A 158 -14.87 -10.36 -13.72
N THR A 159 -13.72 -10.73 -14.26
CA THR A 159 -13.53 -10.90 -15.70
C THR A 159 -14.26 -12.15 -16.19
N GLU A 160 -14.68 -12.15 -17.47
CA GLU A 160 -15.30 -13.32 -18.08
C GLU A 160 -14.35 -14.53 -18.05
N GLU A 161 -13.04 -14.31 -18.24
CA GLU A 161 -12.03 -15.35 -18.12
C GLU A 161 -11.93 -15.92 -16.70
N LEU A 162 -11.89 -15.08 -15.65
CA LEU A 162 -11.80 -15.58 -14.28
C LEU A 162 -13.06 -16.36 -13.89
N MET A 163 -14.25 -15.88 -14.26
CA MET A 163 -15.50 -16.60 -14.02
C MET A 163 -15.52 -17.96 -14.72
N SER A 164 -14.98 -18.05 -15.94
CA SER A 164 -14.88 -19.33 -16.64
C SER A 164 -13.95 -20.31 -15.93
N CYS A 165 -12.81 -19.83 -15.42
CA CYS A 165 -11.86 -20.63 -14.65
C CYS A 165 -12.43 -21.12 -13.33
N LEU A 166 -13.14 -20.27 -12.58
CA LEU A 166 -13.78 -20.65 -11.33
C LEU A 166 -14.90 -21.66 -11.54
N LEU A 167 -15.66 -21.53 -12.63
CA LEU A 167 -16.71 -22.50 -12.99
C LEU A 167 -16.11 -23.86 -13.37
N GLU A 168 -15.02 -23.89 -14.15
CA GLU A 168 -14.30 -25.13 -14.44
C GLU A 168 -13.73 -25.76 -13.16
N ALA A 169 -13.16 -24.97 -12.26
CA ALA A 169 -12.65 -25.45 -10.99
C ALA A 169 -13.73 -26.09 -10.10
N ALA A 170 -14.93 -25.49 -10.07
CA ALA A 170 -16.08 -26.01 -9.33
C ALA A 170 -16.65 -27.31 -9.94
N LEU A 171 -16.44 -27.55 -11.23
CA LEU A 171 -16.87 -28.77 -11.92
C LEU A 171 -15.84 -29.90 -11.83
N ASP A 172 -14.55 -29.58 -11.68
CA ASP A 172 -13.47 -30.56 -11.47
C ASP A 172 -13.41 -31.09 -10.02
N SER A 173 -14.13 -30.45 -9.09
CA SER A 173 -14.22 -30.81 -7.67
C SER A 173 -15.39 -31.77 -7.33
N GLU A 174 -16.21 -32.17 -8.32
CA GLU A 174 -17.29 -33.19 -8.19
C GLU A 174 -16.88 -34.63 -8.54
#